data_AF-A0A317Q500-F1
#
_entry.id   AF-A0A317Q500-F1
#
_cell.length_a   1.000
_cell.length_b   1.000
_cell.length_c   1.000
_cell.angle_alpha   90.00
_cell.angle_beta   90.00
_cell.angle_gamma   90.00
#
_symmetry.space_group_name_H-M   'P 1'
#
loop_
_entity.id
_entity.type
_entity.pdbx_description
1 polymer ?
#
loop_
_entity_poly.entity_id
_entity_poly.type
_entity_poly.pdbx_seq_one_letter_code
_entity_poly.pdbx_strand_id
1 'polypeptide(L)'
;MDYFRFASTDSGFGLLLTSIWHQENLCPNELSAHNRLNSKTARKQYTPEFRDEALKLAQRIGVAAAARELSLYESWLYNWRSKLKNAHSSSEREQEMSVEIARLKRQLAERDEELVILQKAATYFAKRLK
;
A
#
# COMPACT_ATOMS: atom_id res chain seq x y z
N MET A 1 3.56 6.31 42.16
CA MET A 1 2.33 7.04 41.84
C MET A 1 1.35 6.05 41.25
N ASP A 2 0.84 5.21 42.15
CA ASP A 2 -0.40 4.47 42.03
C ASP A 2 -1.54 5.45 41.80
N TYR A 3 -2.52 5.16 40.95
CA TYR A 3 -3.94 5.38 41.27
C TYR A 3 -4.83 4.44 40.43
N PHE A 4 -5.33 3.38 41.09
CA PHE A 4 -6.63 2.68 40.94
C PHE A 4 -6.93 1.96 39.59
N ARG A 5 -7.18 0.66 39.48
CA ARG A 5 -7.90 -0.35 40.30
C ARG A 5 -9.23 0.12 40.88
N PHE A 6 -10.32 -0.11 40.15
CA PHE A 6 -11.60 -0.45 40.75
C PHE A 6 -12.11 -1.76 40.15
N ALA A 7 -12.51 -2.66 41.03
CA ALA A 7 -13.01 -3.99 40.74
C ALA A 7 -14.54 -3.97 40.83
N SER A 8 -15.15 -4.95 40.15
CA SER A 8 -16.36 -5.65 40.58
C SER A 8 -17.71 -4.91 40.48
N THR A 9 -18.64 -5.43 39.69
CA THR A 9 -19.71 -6.35 40.14
C THR A 9 -20.86 -6.37 39.12
N ASP A 10 -21.48 -7.54 38.98
CA ASP A 10 -22.77 -7.78 38.31
C ASP A 10 -23.83 -6.71 38.61
N SER A 11 -24.45 -6.15 37.58
CA SER A 11 -25.92 -5.98 37.55
C SER A 11 -26.38 -5.81 36.10
N GLY A 12 -27.38 -6.61 35.71
CA GLY A 12 -27.93 -6.61 34.37
C GLY A 12 -28.63 -5.31 34.03
N PHE A 13 -28.19 -4.70 32.94
CA PHE A 13 -28.97 -3.82 32.06
C PHE A 13 -28.30 -4.02 30.68
N GLY A 14 -28.66 -5.02 29.88
CA GLY A 14 -30.04 -5.30 29.50
C GLY A 14 -30.50 -4.18 28.59
N LEU A 15 -30.00 -4.20 27.34
CA LEU A 15 -30.60 -3.59 26.16
C LEU A 15 -31.00 -2.12 26.32
N LEU A 16 -30.21 -1.22 25.74
CA LEU A 16 -30.66 -0.10 24.90
C LEU A 16 -29.43 0.76 24.61
N LEU A 17 -28.98 0.73 23.36
CA LEU A 17 -28.37 1.83 22.59
C LEU A 17 -27.54 1.27 21.40
N THR A 18 -28.10 0.29 20.69
CA THR A 18 -27.81 0.07 19.26
C THR A 18 -28.45 1.17 18.39
N SER A 19 -28.39 2.42 18.85
CA SER A 19 -29.02 3.60 18.23
C SER A 19 -28.04 4.75 18.05
N ILE A 20 -26.74 4.45 17.88
CA ILE A 20 -25.73 5.43 17.46
C ILE A 20 -24.81 4.75 16.42
N TRP A 21 -25.40 4.34 15.30
CA TRP A 21 -24.69 4.15 14.02
C TRP A 21 -25.63 4.42 12.83
N HIS A 22 -26.56 5.37 13.02
CA HIS A 22 -27.54 5.75 12.00
C HIS A 22 -27.92 7.23 12.08
N GLN A 23 -26.95 8.14 11.89
CA GLN A 23 -27.25 9.51 11.47
C GLN A 23 -26.00 10.15 10.83
N GLU A 24 -26.00 10.13 9.51
CA GLU A 24 -25.52 11.15 8.56
C GLU A 24 -24.31 12.04 8.92
N ASN A 25 -23.21 11.78 8.20
CA ASN A 25 -22.48 12.75 7.37
C ASN A 25 -22.96 14.20 7.48
N LEU A 26 -22.17 15.09 8.07
CA LEU A 26 -22.11 16.48 7.64
C LEU A 26 -20.78 17.10 8.08
N CYS A 27 -19.76 16.97 7.24
CA CYS A 27 -18.70 17.96 7.07
C CYS A 27 -18.26 17.85 5.61
N PRO A 28 -18.41 18.91 4.80
CA PRO A 28 -17.19 19.58 4.40
C PRO A 28 -17.32 21.11 4.28
N ASN A 29 -16.33 21.81 4.84
CA ASN A 29 -16.06 23.22 4.56
C ASN A 29 -15.38 23.33 3.18
N GLU A 30 -16.15 23.64 2.13
CA GLU A 30 -15.64 23.94 0.79
C GLU A 30 -15.72 25.44 0.50
N LEU A 31 -14.77 26.25 0.96
CA LEU A 31 -14.50 27.55 0.34
C LEU A 31 -13.00 27.88 0.43
N SER A 32 -12.21 27.29 -0.46
CA SER A 32 -11.21 27.99 -1.28
C SER A 32 -10.18 27.00 -1.82
N ALA A 33 -10.52 26.31 -2.90
CA ALA A 33 -9.53 25.77 -3.81
C ALA A 33 -10.06 26.02 -5.22
N HIS A 34 -9.62 27.12 -5.81
CA HIS A 34 -9.89 27.43 -7.21
C HIS A 34 -9.31 26.28 -8.02
N ASN A 35 -10.18 25.40 -8.52
CA ASN A 35 -9.79 24.30 -9.39
C ASN A 35 -9.34 24.92 -10.71
N ARG A 36 -8.04 25.23 -10.76
CA ARG A 36 -7.29 25.57 -11.95
C ARG A 36 -7.47 24.39 -12.91
N LEU A 37 -8.45 24.51 -13.81
CA LEU A 37 -8.58 23.68 -15.00
C LEU A 37 -7.35 23.95 -15.87
N ASN A 38 -6.22 23.37 -15.47
CA ASN A 38 -5.03 23.28 -16.28
C ASN A 38 -5.44 22.55 -17.55
N SER A 39 -5.49 23.28 -18.66
CA SER A 39 -5.45 22.72 -20.00
C SER A 39 -4.17 21.87 -20.09
N LYS A 40 -4.28 20.59 -19.72
CA LYS A 40 -3.21 19.61 -19.89
C LYS A 40 -3.02 19.49 -21.40
N THR A 41 -2.04 20.22 -21.91
CA THR A 41 -1.51 20.02 -23.26
C THR A 41 -1.33 18.52 -23.46
N ALA A 42 -1.97 17.98 -24.50
CA ALA A 42 -1.89 16.57 -24.83
C ALA A 42 -0.40 16.24 -25.01
N ARG A 43 0.17 15.51 -24.03
CA ARG A 43 1.58 15.16 -24.06
C ARG A 43 1.80 14.25 -25.26
N LYS A 44 2.77 14.61 -26.12
CA LYS A 44 3.20 13.75 -27.24
C LYS A 44 3.49 12.35 -26.67
N GLN A 45 2.75 11.36 -27.15
CA GLN A 45 2.92 9.97 -26.78
C GLN A 45 3.75 9.29 -27.87
N TYR A 46 4.75 8.54 -27.45
CA TYR A 46 5.58 7.73 -28.34
C TYR A 46 5.21 6.26 -28.15
N THR A 47 5.14 5.53 -29.25
CA THR A 47 4.88 4.09 -29.22
C THR A 47 5.97 3.36 -28.41
N PRO A 48 5.65 2.23 -27.76
CA PRO A 48 6.65 1.49 -26.99
C PRO A 48 7.81 0.99 -27.87
N GLU A 49 7.55 0.59 -29.12
CA GLU A 49 8.56 0.12 -30.06
C GLU A 49 9.57 1.22 -30.39
N PHE A 50 9.08 2.43 -30.65
CA PHE A 50 9.94 3.59 -30.91
C PHE A 50 10.80 3.94 -29.69
N ARG A 51 10.23 3.83 -28.48
CA ARG A 51 10.99 4.08 -27.24
C ARG A 51 12.12 3.07 -27.08
N ASP A 52 11.88 1.80 -27.37
CA ASP A 52 12.90 0.75 -27.29
C ASP A 52 14.00 0.94 -28.33
N GLU A 53 13.66 1.24 -29.58
CA GLU A 53 14.63 1.54 -30.62
C GLU A 53 15.47 2.79 -30.28
N ALA A 54 14.83 3.83 -29.76
CA ALA A 54 15.50 5.05 -29.33
C ALA A 54 16.48 4.79 -28.17
N LEU A 55 16.11 3.92 -27.22
CA LEU A 55 16.99 3.50 -26.13
C LEU A 55 18.16 2.65 -26.62
N LYS A 56 17.94 1.72 -27.56
CA LYS A 56 19.01 0.93 -28.20
C LYS A 56 20.00 1.83 -28.94
N LEU A 57 19.49 2.83 -29.67
CA LEU A 57 20.34 3.80 -30.35
C LEU A 57 21.15 4.61 -29.33
N ALA A 58 20.51 5.12 -28.28
CA ALA A 58 21.17 5.86 -27.21
C ALA A 58 22.25 5.03 -26.48
N GLN A 59 22.11 3.71 -26.43
CA GLN A 59 23.14 2.82 -25.87
C GLN A 59 24.37 2.70 -26.78
N ARG A 60 24.19 2.76 -28.11
CA ARG A 60 25.27 2.61 -29.09
C ARG A 60 26.05 3.90 -29.34
N ILE A 61 25.36 5.03 -29.48
CA ILE A 61 25.97 6.31 -29.86
C ILE A 61 25.92 7.39 -28.75
N GLY A 62 25.27 7.09 -27.63
CA GLY A 62 25.07 8.04 -26.53
C GLY A 62 23.77 8.84 -26.65
N VAL A 63 23.28 9.34 -25.50
CA VAL A 63 21.97 10.00 -25.39
C VAL A 63 21.89 11.28 -26.23
N ALA A 64 22.93 12.12 -26.19
CA ALA A 64 22.96 13.39 -26.92
C ALA A 64 23.04 13.20 -28.45
N ALA A 65 23.72 12.15 -28.92
CA ALA A 65 23.78 11.82 -30.35
C ALA A 65 22.45 11.23 -30.83
N ALA A 66 21.88 10.27 -30.10
CA ALA A 66 20.59 9.67 -30.41
C ALA A 66 19.43 10.68 -30.37
N ALA A 67 19.45 11.62 -29.43
CA ALA A 67 18.47 12.69 -29.36
C ALA A 67 18.49 13.56 -30.63
N ARG A 68 19.69 13.91 -31.12
CA ARG A 68 19.85 14.68 -32.36
C ARG A 68 19.38 13.90 -33.60
N GLU A 69 19.74 12.62 -33.71
CA GLU A 69 19.31 11.78 -34.85
C GLU A 69 17.78 11.60 -34.89
N LEU A 70 17.15 11.42 -33.72
CA LEU A 70 15.71 11.19 -33.61
C LEU A 70 14.90 12.50 -33.50
N SER A 71 15.56 13.67 -33.54
CA SER A 71 14.95 14.98 -33.30
C SER A 71 14.13 15.03 -31.99
N LEU A 72 14.61 14.34 -30.97
CA LEU A 72 14.03 14.30 -29.62
C LEU A 72 14.80 15.22 -28.69
N TYR A 73 14.13 15.70 -27.66
CA TYR A 73 14.83 16.36 -26.56
C TYR A 73 15.47 15.32 -25.63
N GLU A 74 16.71 15.54 -25.21
CA GLU A 74 17.50 14.58 -24.42
C GLU A 74 16.79 14.12 -23.13
N SER A 75 16.04 14.99 -22.46
CA SER A 75 15.30 14.60 -21.25
C SER A 75 14.25 13.51 -21.47
N TRP A 76 13.74 13.32 -22.69
CA TRP A 76 12.85 12.19 -22.99
C TRP A 76 13.58 10.87 -22.86
N LEU A 77 14.77 10.75 -23.43
CA LEU A 77 15.61 9.56 -23.34
C LEU A 77 16.04 9.29 -21.89
N TYR A 78 16.44 10.32 -21.15
CA TYR A 78 16.73 10.18 -19.72
C TYR A 78 15.50 9.74 -18.91
N ASN A 79 14.32 10.31 -19.19
CA ASN A 79 13.08 9.90 -18.54
C ASN A 79 12.75 8.45 -18.83
N TRP A 80 12.85 8.01 -20.09
CA TRP A 80 12.57 6.63 -20.48
C TRP A 80 13.53 5.64 -19.83
N ARG A 81 14.83 5.96 -19.79
CA ARG A 81 15.82 5.14 -19.08
C ARG A 81 15.53 5.05 -17.58
N SER A 82 15.15 6.16 -16.97
CA SER A 82 14.75 6.20 -15.56
C SER A 82 13.50 5.35 -15.30
N LYS A 83 12.48 5.46 -16.15
CA LYS A 83 11.25 4.66 -16.05
C LYS A 83 11.51 3.17 -16.20
N LEU A 84 12.36 2.76 -17.15
CA LEU A 84 12.72 1.36 -17.34
C LEU A 84 13.42 0.78 -16.12
N LYS A 85 14.40 1.51 -15.57
CA LYS A 85 15.09 1.13 -14.33
C LYS A 85 14.13 1.04 -13.14
N ASN A 86 13.24 2.01 -13.00
CA ASN A 86 12.26 2.03 -11.91
C ASN A 86 11.21 0.92 -12.05
N ALA A 87 10.83 0.54 -13.28
CA ALA A 87 9.90 -0.57 -13.50
C ALA A 87 10.52 -1.90 -13.06
N HIS A 88 11.79 -2.13 -13.40
CA HIS A 88 12.51 -3.33 -12.95
C HIS A 88 12.67 -3.36 -11.43
N SER A 89 13.11 -2.26 -10.81
CA SER A 89 13.26 -2.20 -9.36
C SER A 89 11.94 -2.19 -8.59
N SER A 90 10.84 -1.75 -9.20
CA SER A 90 9.49 -1.89 -8.60
C SER A 90 9.05 -3.34 -8.63
N SER A 91 9.19 -4.01 -9.77
CA SER A 91 8.80 -5.41 -9.93
C SER A 91 9.57 -6.34 -8.97
N GLU A 92 10.88 -6.11 -8.79
CA GLU A 92 11.69 -6.88 -7.85
C GLU A 92 11.25 -6.66 -6.41
N ARG A 93 11.06 -5.40 -5.99
CA ARG A 93 10.56 -5.07 -4.64
C ARG A 93 9.16 -5.61 -4.37
N GLU A 94 8.28 -5.56 -5.36
CA GLU A 94 6.93 -6.12 -5.27
C GLU A 94 6.98 -7.64 -5.09
N GLN A 95 7.87 -8.32 -5.80
CA GLN A 95 8.09 -9.75 -5.65
C GLN A 95 8.62 -10.10 -4.25
N GLU A 96 9.65 -9.40 -3.76
CA GLU A 96 10.19 -9.58 -2.41
C GLU A 96 9.12 -9.37 -1.34
N MET A 97 8.32 -8.30 -1.48
CA MET A 97 7.21 -8.01 -0.57
C MET A 97 6.15 -9.13 -0.60
N SER A 98 5.84 -9.70 -1.75
CA SER A 98 4.88 -10.80 -1.87
C SER A 98 5.36 -12.06 -1.15
N VAL A 99 6.66 -12.37 -1.24
CA VAL A 99 7.29 -13.50 -0.55
C VAL A 99 7.24 -13.28 0.96
N GLU A 100 7.55 -12.07 1.42
CA GLU A 100 7.51 -11.74 2.84
C GLU A 100 6.08 -11.78 3.41
N ILE A 101 5.09 -11.28 2.67
CA ILE A 101 3.68 -11.39 3.04
C ILE A 101 3.26 -12.86 3.19
N ALA A 102 3.67 -13.73 2.26
CA ALA A 102 3.35 -15.16 2.34
C ALA A 102 4.02 -15.81 3.57
N ARG A 103 5.28 -15.46 3.85
CA ARG A 103 6.02 -15.92 5.03
C ARG A 103 5.33 -15.49 6.33
N LEU A 104 4.98 -14.22 6.46
CA LEU A 104 4.32 -13.66 7.64
C LEU A 104 2.94 -14.28 7.86
N LYS A 105 2.14 -14.47 6.79
CA LYS A 105 0.84 -15.14 6.89
C LYS A 105 0.96 -16.57 7.40
N ARG A 106 1.98 -17.31 6.99
CA ARG A 106 2.25 -18.66 7.49
C ARG A 106 2.59 -18.65 8.98
N GLN A 107 3.44 -17.70 9.42
CA GLN A 107 3.78 -17.57 10.84
C GLN A 107 2.57 -17.19 11.69
N LEU A 108 1.70 -16.31 11.20
CA LEU A 108 0.46 -15.95 11.90
C LEU A 108 -0.45 -17.17 12.08
N ALA A 109 -0.69 -17.93 11.02
CA ALA A 109 -1.51 -19.15 11.11
C ALA A 109 -0.96 -20.15 12.13
N GLU A 110 0.36 -20.37 12.15
CA GLU A 110 1.01 -21.25 13.11
C GLU A 110 0.86 -20.77 14.56
N ARG A 111 1.01 -19.46 14.81
CA ARG A 111 0.81 -18.89 16.16
C ARG A 111 -0.66 -18.98 16.59
N ASP A 112 -1.60 -18.76 15.69
CA ASP A 112 -3.03 -18.88 15.98
C ASP A 112 -3.40 -20.31 16.38
N GLU A 113 -2.83 -21.31 15.71
CA GLU A 113 -3.00 -22.72 16.08
C GLU A 113 -2.45 -23.02 17.50
N GLU A 114 -1.25 -22.53 17.81
CA GLU A 114 -0.65 -22.67 19.15
C GLU A 114 -1.53 -22.02 20.24
N LEU A 115 -2.05 -20.82 19.99
CA LEU A 115 -2.94 -20.13 20.93
C LEU A 115 -4.22 -20.94 21.19
N VAL A 116 -4.80 -21.54 20.14
CA VAL A 116 -5.98 -22.40 20.28
C VAL A 116 -5.67 -23.63 21.15
N ILE A 117 -4.51 -24.26 20.97
CA ILE A 117 -4.10 -25.41 21.79
C ILE A 117 -3.92 -24.99 23.25
N LEU A 118 -3.21 -23.88 23.51
CA LEU A 118 -2.98 -23.38 24.85
C LEU A 118 -4.30 -23.00 25.55
N GLN A 119 -5.22 -22.38 24.83
CA GLN A 119 -6.54 -22.04 25.36
C GLN A 119 -7.36 -23.29 25.70
N LYS A 120 -7.34 -24.32 24.85
CA LYS A 120 -7.97 -25.62 25.14
C LYS A 120 -7.36 -26.27 26.38
N ALA A 121 -6.04 -26.25 26.54
CA ALA A 121 -5.38 -26.77 27.73
C ALA A 121 -5.77 -26.00 29.00
N ALA A 122 -5.72 -24.67 28.95
CA ALA A 122 -6.11 -23.81 30.07
C ALA A 122 -7.57 -24.05 30.52
N THR A 123 -8.51 -24.18 29.57
CA THR A 123 -9.91 -24.48 29.88
C THR A 123 -10.09 -25.87 30.48
N TYR A 124 -9.33 -26.87 30.03
CA TYR A 124 -9.36 -28.22 30.61
C TYR A 124 -8.85 -28.23 32.06
N PHE A 125 -7.71 -27.60 32.34
CA PHE A 125 -7.16 -27.54 33.70
C PHE A 125 -8.06 -26.75 34.65
N ALA A 126 -8.62 -25.62 34.22
CA ALA A 126 -9.56 -24.84 35.02
C ALA A 126 -10.82 -25.63 35.42
N LYS A 127 -11.29 -26.57 34.58
CA LYS A 127 -12.43 -27.44 34.89
C LYS A 127 -12.10 -28.53 35.92
N ARG A 128 -10.84 -28.98 36.02
CA ARG A 128 -10.40 -30.06 36.90
C ARG A 128 -9.88 -29.61 38.27
N LEU A 129 -9.72 -28.30 38.48
CA LEU A 129 -9.28 -27.71 39.76
C LEU A 129 -10.43 -27.42 40.74
N LYS A 130 -11.62 -27.99 40.51
CA LYS A 130 -12.76 -28.00 41.42
C LYS A 130 -12.95 -29.40 42.00
#